data_AF-A0A8H3NS90-F1
#
_entry.id   AF-A0A8H3NS90-F1
#
_cell.length_a   1.000
_cell.length_b   1.000
_cell.length_c   1.000
_cell.angle_alpha   90.00
_cell.angle_beta   90.00
_cell.angle_gamma   90.00
#
_symmetry.space_group_name_H-M   'P 1'
#
loop_
_entity.id
_entity.type
_entity.pdbx_description
1 polymer ?
#
loop_
_entity_poly.entity_id
_entity_poly.type
_entity_poly.pdbx_seq_one_letter_code
_entity_poly.pdbx_strand_id
1 'polypeptide(L)'
;MHRHPWELVDYRSPLAICIAAVFLSYQFTSDSAHLGNLSSSLKEQLATTLSQYLRKNNIISSSSIPPVTLPTYPIVPPLTDMAVPRAIRQVFLAVEQAEGAGARVRRSIGTAKLRNFSPFLMLDHFTVGHGAGFPDHPHRGQETITYLLSGGVDHEDFAGNKGTIGPGDLQFMTAGRGIMHAEMPRENPDGSLNVGMQLWVDLPKELKMCEPRYRDLRANEIPVAEVDDGRVTVKVISGQSHGVDSVRDLAYTPVWLLDVTIRPGGRISQALPKGWNAFAYTFAGTTIFGSNDATRVAKEFHNVVFDQAGDYVEASVPDNAESESRFILVAGQPLDQKVVQYGPFVLTSQEEVYQAMLDYQTASNGFERVRGWESEIGKRMAY
;
A
#
# COMPACT_ATOMS: atom_id res chain seq x y z
N MET A 1 56.49 24.97 -18.59
CA MET A 1 56.20 23.65 -17.99
C MET A 1 55.04 23.83 -17.02
N HIS A 2 53.80 23.64 -17.51
CA HIS A 2 52.59 23.68 -16.69
C HIS A 2 52.12 22.24 -16.47
N ARG A 3 51.94 21.84 -15.21
CA ARG A 3 51.34 20.54 -14.84
C ARG A 3 49.83 20.66 -14.82
N HIS A 4 49.15 19.58 -15.22
CA HIS A 4 47.69 19.48 -15.32
C HIS A 4 47.00 19.28 -13.95
N PRO A 5 45.70 19.61 -13.82
CA PRO A 5 45.00 19.77 -12.53
C PRO A 5 44.61 18.47 -11.79
N TRP A 6 45.04 17.29 -12.25
CA TRP A 6 44.59 16.00 -11.68
C TRP A 6 45.54 15.41 -10.61
N GLU A 7 46.67 16.06 -10.30
CA GLU A 7 47.63 15.56 -9.29
C GLU A 7 47.34 15.99 -7.83
N LEU A 8 46.16 16.53 -7.50
CA LEU A 8 45.81 16.95 -6.12
C LEU A 8 44.40 16.52 -5.68
N VAL A 9 44.08 15.23 -5.77
CA VAL A 9 42.89 14.68 -5.10
C VAL A 9 43.30 13.57 -4.14
N ASP A 10 43.18 13.86 -2.83
CA ASP A 10 43.33 12.89 -1.77
C ASP A 10 42.06 12.00 -1.71
N TYR A 11 42.21 10.71 -2.02
CA TYR A 11 41.14 9.72 -2.20
C TYR A 11 40.51 9.22 -0.89
N ARG A 12 40.49 10.04 0.17
CA ARG A 12 40.04 9.62 1.51
C ARG A 12 38.81 10.34 2.05
N SER A 13 38.09 11.12 1.24
CA SER A 13 36.84 11.75 1.68
C SER A 13 35.59 11.15 1.01
N PRO A 14 34.50 10.87 1.77
CA PRO A 14 33.24 10.33 1.22
C PRO A 14 32.56 11.27 0.20
N LEU A 15 32.91 12.55 0.19
CA LEU A 15 32.42 13.52 -0.79
C LEU A 15 32.99 13.29 -2.20
N ALA A 16 34.22 12.76 -2.30
CA ALA A 16 34.86 12.46 -3.59
C ALA A 16 34.22 11.25 -4.30
N ILE A 17 33.71 10.29 -3.53
CA ILE A 17 33.01 9.10 -4.06
C ILE A 17 31.64 9.49 -4.62
N CYS A 18 30.92 10.41 -3.95
CA CYS A 18 29.65 10.93 -4.44
C CYS A 18 29.80 11.77 -5.71
N ILE A 19 30.86 12.58 -5.82
CA ILE A 19 31.12 13.39 -7.03
C ILE A 19 31.52 12.50 -8.22
N ALA A 20 32.31 11.43 -7.99
CA ALA A 20 32.62 10.45 -9.03
C ALA A 20 31.38 9.69 -9.51
N ALA A 21 30.47 9.30 -8.61
CA ALA A 21 29.23 8.62 -8.95
C ALA A 21 28.27 9.50 -9.76
N VAL A 22 28.17 10.79 -9.44
CA VAL A 22 27.36 11.75 -10.20
C VAL A 22 27.96 12.03 -11.58
N PHE A 23 29.29 12.22 -11.69
CA PHE A 23 29.95 12.43 -12.99
C PHE A 23 29.90 11.20 -13.90
N LEU A 24 29.97 9.98 -13.34
CA LEU A 24 29.81 8.74 -14.09
C LEU A 24 28.37 8.51 -14.56
N SER A 25 27.36 9.03 -13.83
CA SER A 25 25.96 8.96 -14.31
C SER A 25 25.66 9.89 -15.49
N TYR A 26 26.43 10.97 -15.67
CA TYR A 26 26.23 11.97 -16.73
C TYR A 26 26.95 11.65 -18.05
N GLN A 27 27.96 10.77 -18.07
CA GLN A 27 28.71 10.43 -19.30
C GLN A 27 28.30 9.13 -19.99
N PHE A 28 27.32 8.39 -19.47
CA PHE A 28 26.89 7.09 -20.02
C PHE A 28 25.56 7.14 -20.81
N THR A 29 25.28 8.28 -21.44
CA THR A 29 24.30 8.38 -22.53
C THR A 29 25.01 8.44 -23.87
N SER A 30 25.78 7.40 -24.22
CA SER A 30 26.20 7.15 -25.60
C SER A 30 26.73 5.72 -25.75
N ASP A 31 26.42 5.13 -26.90
CA ASP A 31 26.54 3.71 -27.26
C ASP A 31 27.88 3.02 -26.96
N SER A 32 27.80 1.77 -26.50
CA SER A 32 28.39 0.60 -27.18
C SER A 32 28.35 -0.65 -26.28
N ALA A 33 28.03 -1.80 -26.87
CA ALA A 33 27.82 -3.09 -26.20
C ALA A 33 29.02 -3.64 -25.40
N HIS A 34 30.21 -3.05 -25.51
CA HIS A 34 31.38 -3.44 -24.72
C HIS A 34 31.47 -2.76 -23.33
N LEU A 35 30.69 -1.71 -23.08
CA LEU A 35 30.62 -1.04 -21.77
C LEU A 35 29.65 -1.71 -20.78
N GLY A 36 28.74 -2.57 -21.26
CA GLY A 36 27.78 -3.29 -20.43
C GLY A 36 28.42 -4.24 -19.42
N ASN A 37 29.45 -4.99 -19.84
CA ASN A 37 30.15 -5.97 -18.99
C ASN A 37 31.07 -5.32 -17.94
N LEU A 38 31.69 -4.18 -18.28
CA LEU A 38 32.47 -3.40 -17.31
C LEU A 38 31.56 -2.71 -16.29
N SER A 39 30.40 -2.19 -16.72
CA SER A 39 29.45 -1.55 -15.82
C SER A 39 28.79 -2.53 -14.85
N SER A 40 28.49 -3.76 -15.28
CA SER A 40 27.92 -4.80 -14.42
C SER A 40 28.94 -5.30 -13.39
N SER A 41 30.17 -5.58 -13.81
CA SER A 41 31.26 -5.95 -12.89
C SER A 41 31.55 -4.85 -11.87
N LEU A 42 31.59 -3.56 -12.29
CA LEU A 42 31.76 -2.45 -11.36
C LEU A 42 30.57 -2.27 -10.41
N LYS A 43 29.33 -2.42 -10.90
CA LYS A 43 28.12 -2.37 -10.06
C LYS A 43 28.13 -3.48 -9.02
N GLU A 44 28.51 -4.69 -9.42
CA GLU A 44 28.57 -5.85 -8.54
C GLU A 44 29.70 -5.70 -7.52
N GLN A 45 30.88 -5.20 -7.91
CA GLN A 45 31.98 -4.90 -6.98
C GLN A 45 31.64 -3.77 -6.00
N LEU A 46 30.99 -2.69 -6.46
CA LEU A 46 30.55 -1.58 -5.61
C LEU A 46 29.46 -2.04 -4.64
N ALA A 47 28.46 -2.79 -5.11
CA ALA A 47 27.41 -3.34 -4.27
C ALA A 47 27.97 -4.33 -3.24
N THR A 48 28.94 -5.17 -3.64
CA THR A 48 29.64 -6.09 -2.74
C THR A 48 30.45 -5.34 -1.69
N THR A 49 31.20 -4.31 -2.09
CA THR A 49 32.01 -3.49 -1.18
C THR A 49 31.14 -2.73 -0.18
N LEU A 50 30.01 -2.17 -0.64
CA LEU A 50 29.05 -1.48 0.22
C LEU A 50 28.39 -2.45 1.20
N SER A 51 27.96 -3.62 0.71
CA SER A 51 27.39 -4.68 1.54
C SER A 51 28.38 -5.20 2.59
N GLN A 52 29.65 -5.36 2.23
CA GLN A 52 30.73 -5.73 3.15
C GLN A 52 30.99 -4.65 4.20
N TYR A 53 30.95 -3.36 3.81
CA TYR A 53 31.09 -2.24 4.73
C TYR A 53 29.93 -2.19 5.74
N LEU A 54 28.70 -2.40 5.29
CA LEU A 54 27.51 -2.43 6.15
C LEU A 54 27.51 -3.62 7.13
N ARG A 55 27.94 -4.81 6.69
CA ARG A 55 28.13 -5.97 7.57
C ARG A 55 29.22 -5.74 8.61
N LYS A 56 30.38 -5.20 8.20
CA LYS A 56 31.54 -4.98 9.09
C LYS A 56 31.24 -4.00 10.23
N ASN A 57 30.27 -3.11 10.05
CA ASN A 57 29.85 -2.15 11.07
C ASN A 57 28.65 -2.62 11.91
N ASN A 58 28.36 -3.94 11.97
CA ASN A 58 27.27 -4.53 12.76
C ASN A 58 25.85 -3.98 12.45
N ILE A 59 25.61 -3.52 11.22
CA ILE A 59 24.28 -3.06 10.77
C ILE A 59 23.40 -4.25 10.32
N ILE A 60 24.01 -5.41 10.04
CA ILE A 60 23.29 -6.66 9.73
C ILE A 60 23.58 -7.67 10.85
N SER A 61 22.68 -7.73 11.83
CA SER A 61 22.63 -8.86 12.76
C SER A 61 21.79 -9.97 12.12
N SER A 62 22.39 -11.15 11.90
CA SER A 62 21.66 -12.38 11.64
C SER A 62 21.01 -12.85 12.94
N SER A 63 20.02 -12.12 13.42
CA SER A 63 19.16 -12.58 14.51
C SER A 63 18.14 -13.54 13.90
N SER A 64 18.08 -14.76 14.41
CA SER A 64 16.97 -15.68 14.16
C SER A 64 15.66 -14.93 14.44
N ILE A 65 14.86 -14.71 13.39
CA ILE A 65 13.58 -14.00 13.50
C ILE A 65 12.68 -14.88 14.39
N PRO A 66 12.23 -14.38 15.56
CA PRO A 66 11.30 -15.13 16.40
C PRO A 66 10.00 -15.41 15.61
N PRO A 67 9.25 -16.47 15.94
CA PRO A 67 7.99 -16.75 15.27
C PRO A 67 7.08 -15.52 15.33
N VAL A 68 6.72 -14.99 14.16
CA VAL A 68 5.90 -13.80 14.06
C VAL A 68 4.47 -14.16 14.47
N THR A 69 4.04 -13.68 15.62
CA THR A 69 2.65 -13.77 16.06
C THR A 69 1.87 -12.58 15.52
N LEU A 70 0.72 -12.84 14.90
CA LEU A 70 -0.17 -11.78 14.44
C LEU A 70 -0.72 -11.00 15.64
N PRO A 71 -0.87 -9.68 15.52
CA PRO A 71 -1.37 -8.86 16.60
C PRO A 71 -2.84 -9.18 16.89
N THR A 72 -3.21 -9.20 18.17
CA THR A 72 -4.61 -9.24 18.57
C THR A 72 -5.25 -7.88 18.31
N TYR A 73 -6.38 -7.84 17.59
CA TYR A 73 -7.16 -6.61 17.45
C TYR A 73 -7.62 -6.10 18.83
N PRO A 74 -7.58 -4.77 19.05
CA PRO A 74 -8.08 -4.19 20.29
C PRO A 74 -9.59 -4.43 20.40
N ILE A 75 -10.05 -4.78 21.61
CA ILE A 75 -11.48 -4.87 21.91
C ILE A 75 -12.05 -3.45 21.90
N VAL A 76 -13.04 -3.22 21.04
CA VAL A 76 -13.77 -1.95 21.01
C VAL A 76 -15.07 -2.12 21.79
N PRO A 77 -15.27 -1.38 22.89
CA PRO A 77 -16.51 -1.47 23.65
C PRO A 77 -17.69 -0.90 22.84
N PRO A 78 -18.92 -1.34 23.12
CA PRO A 78 -20.12 -0.72 22.57
C PRO A 78 -20.15 0.79 22.86
N LEU A 79 -20.75 1.56 21.96
CA LEU A 79 -20.95 2.99 22.19
C LEU A 79 -21.86 3.21 23.40
N THR A 80 -21.51 4.22 24.18
CA THR A 80 -22.25 4.66 25.37
C THR A 80 -22.73 6.09 25.15
N ASP A 81 -23.65 6.58 25.97
CA ASP A 81 -24.15 7.96 25.89
C ASP A 81 -23.06 9.03 26.07
N MET A 82 -21.90 8.65 26.63
CA MET A 82 -20.74 9.52 26.81
C MET A 82 -19.70 9.42 25.68
N ALA A 83 -19.96 8.61 24.65
CA ALA A 83 -19.05 8.47 23.53
C ALA A 83 -18.97 9.77 22.72
N VAL A 84 -17.77 10.12 22.26
CA VAL A 84 -17.54 11.38 21.54
C VAL A 84 -17.28 11.11 20.06
N PRO A 85 -17.96 11.79 19.13
CA PRO A 85 -17.70 11.61 17.71
C PRO A 85 -16.33 12.19 17.33
N ARG A 86 -15.63 11.53 16.41
CA ARG A 86 -14.36 12.01 15.86
C ARG A 86 -14.60 13.21 14.94
N ALA A 87 -13.83 14.27 15.16
CA ALA A 87 -13.87 15.44 14.30
C ALA A 87 -13.32 15.13 12.89
N ILE A 88 -13.82 15.83 11.88
CA ILE A 88 -13.31 15.74 10.51
C ILE A 88 -12.13 16.68 10.37
N ARG A 89 -10.94 16.13 10.16
CA ARG A 89 -9.70 16.88 9.95
C ARG A 89 -9.67 17.52 8.56
N GLN A 90 -10.02 16.75 7.54
CA GLN A 90 -9.98 17.20 6.15
C GLN A 90 -10.87 16.34 5.25
N VAL A 91 -11.37 16.96 4.18
CA VAL A 91 -12.07 16.29 3.08
C VAL A 91 -11.45 16.74 1.78
N PHE A 92 -11.05 15.82 0.90
CA PHE A 92 -10.44 16.17 -0.37
C PHE A 92 -10.70 15.13 -1.46
N LEU A 93 -10.81 15.61 -2.70
CA LEU A 93 -10.95 14.77 -3.89
C LEU A 93 -9.63 14.03 -4.19
N ALA A 94 -9.73 12.73 -4.47
CA ALA A 94 -8.64 11.91 -4.99
C ALA A 94 -8.31 12.30 -6.43
N VAL A 95 -7.02 12.42 -6.72
CA VAL A 95 -6.53 12.92 -8.01
C VAL A 95 -6.30 11.75 -8.95
N GLU A 96 -6.80 11.85 -10.18
CA GLU A 96 -6.58 10.84 -11.20
C GLU A 96 -5.19 10.97 -11.82
N GLN A 97 -4.47 9.86 -11.94
CA GLN A 97 -3.14 9.78 -12.52
C GLN A 97 -2.91 8.45 -13.25
N ALA A 98 -1.91 8.41 -14.13
CA ALA A 98 -1.46 7.17 -14.75
C ALA A 98 -0.48 6.44 -13.83
N GLU A 99 -0.57 5.12 -13.80
CA GLU A 99 0.34 4.22 -13.06
C GLU A 99 0.57 2.94 -13.88
N GLY A 100 1.58 2.17 -13.49
CA GLY A 100 1.93 0.92 -14.16
C GLY A 100 2.12 1.10 -15.67
N ALA A 101 1.51 0.21 -16.44
CA ALA A 101 1.47 0.31 -17.89
C ALA A 101 0.03 0.51 -18.36
N GLY A 102 -0.34 1.75 -18.70
CA GLY A 102 -1.66 2.10 -19.22
C GLY A 102 -2.81 2.13 -18.20
N ALA A 103 -2.54 1.85 -16.91
CA ALA A 103 -3.56 1.88 -15.86
C ALA A 103 -3.87 3.31 -15.40
N ARG A 104 -5.12 3.53 -14.98
CA ARG A 104 -5.58 4.79 -14.38
C ARG A 104 -5.97 4.54 -12.92
N VAL A 105 -5.50 5.40 -12.04
CA VAL A 105 -5.83 5.35 -10.62
C VAL A 105 -6.27 6.71 -10.13
N ARG A 106 -7.19 6.75 -9.17
CA ARG A 106 -7.48 7.93 -8.34
C ARG A 106 -6.78 7.77 -7.01
N ARG A 107 -5.72 8.56 -6.78
CA ARG A 107 -4.91 8.51 -5.56
C ARG A 107 -5.43 9.49 -4.51
N SER A 108 -5.67 9.02 -3.29
CA SER A 108 -5.99 9.89 -2.15
C SER A 108 -4.80 10.05 -1.20
N ILE A 109 -4.43 8.99 -0.49
CA ILE A 109 -3.22 8.90 0.34
C ILE A 109 -2.03 8.66 -0.60
N GLY A 110 -0.91 9.30 -0.34
CA GLY A 110 0.26 9.30 -1.24
C GLY A 110 0.34 10.54 -2.13
N THR A 111 -0.61 11.47 -2.01
CA THR A 111 -0.59 12.76 -2.72
C THR A 111 0.09 13.86 -1.89
N ALA A 112 0.37 15.02 -2.49
CA ALA A 112 0.92 16.17 -1.75
C ALA A 112 0.00 16.66 -0.60
N LYS A 113 -1.32 16.42 -0.70
CA LYS A 113 -2.29 16.77 0.37
C LYS A 113 -2.18 15.84 1.58
N LEU A 114 -1.82 14.59 1.36
CA LEU A 114 -1.68 13.58 2.40
C LEU A 114 -0.63 12.55 1.99
N ARG A 115 0.64 12.91 2.17
CA ARG A 115 1.78 12.15 1.63
C ARG A 115 1.85 10.73 2.19
N ASN A 116 1.50 10.57 3.46
CA ASN A 116 1.19 9.31 4.11
C ASN A 116 0.30 9.63 5.32
N PHE A 117 -0.34 8.59 5.88
CA PHE A 117 -1.19 8.69 7.05
C PHE A 117 -1.06 7.42 7.88
N SER A 118 0.01 7.32 8.67
CA SER A 118 0.42 6.09 9.39
C SER A 118 -0.76 5.31 9.98
N PRO A 119 -0.89 4.00 9.73
CA PRO A 119 0.06 3.15 9.00
C PRO A 119 -0.13 3.17 7.47
N PHE A 120 -1.02 3.99 6.93
CA PHE A 120 -1.35 3.99 5.50
C PHE A 120 -0.35 4.80 4.68
N LEU A 121 0.15 4.19 3.62
CA LEU A 121 1.18 4.76 2.75
C LEU A 121 0.56 5.32 1.46
N MET A 122 -0.44 4.61 0.93
CA MET A 122 -1.08 4.92 -0.34
C MET A 122 -2.48 4.33 -0.39
N LEU A 123 -3.41 5.02 -1.03
CA LEU A 123 -4.70 4.45 -1.43
C LEU A 123 -4.99 4.87 -2.85
N ASP A 124 -5.10 3.87 -3.72
CA ASP A 124 -5.49 4.04 -5.11
C ASP A 124 -6.83 3.36 -5.36
N HIS A 125 -7.77 4.06 -6.00
CA HIS A 125 -8.94 3.48 -6.63
C HIS A 125 -8.64 3.32 -8.12
N PHE A 126 -8.41 2.08 -8.55
CA PHE A 126 -7.98 1.79 -9.91
C PHE A 126 -9.16 1.46 -10.83
N THR A 127 -8.98 1.81 -12.10
CA THR A 127 -9.81 1.32 -13.21
C THR A 127 -8.88 0.89 -14.32
N VAL A 128 -8.91 -0.41 -14.65
CA VAL A 128 -7.94 -1.03 -15.57
C VAL A 128 -8.65 -1.87 -16.61
N GLY A 129 -8.38 -1.60 -17.87
CA GLY A 129 -8.91 -2.32 -19.03
C GLY A 129 -7.89 -3.27 -19.66
N HIS A 130 -8.30 -3.91 -20.75
CA HIS A 130 -7.43 -4.79 -21.54
C HIS A 130 -6.17 -4.06 -22.02
N GLY A 131 -5.04 -4.77 -22.04
CA GLY A 131 -3.75 -4.23 -22.48
C GLY A 131 -3.09 -3.24 -21.51
N ALA A 132 -3.72 -2.98 -20.36
CA ALA A 132 -3.15 -2.21 -19.26
C ALA A 132 -2.96 -3.08 -18.02
N GLY A 133 -2.19 -2.62 -17.04
CA GLY A 133 -2.03 -3.32 -15.77
C GLY A 133 -0.77 -2.92 -15.02
N PHE A 134 -0.38 -3.78 -14.08
CA PHE A 134 0.81 -3.64 -13.26
C PHE A 134 1.72 -4.85 -13.55
N PRO A 135 2.55 -4.80 -14.61
CA PRO A 135 3.49 -5.88 -14.92
C PRO A 135 4.55 -6.00 -13.81
N ASP A 136 5.47 -6.95 -13.95
CA ASP A 136 6.51 -7.30 -12.99
C ASP A 136 7.13 -6.07 -12.27
N HIS A 137 6.81 -5.94 -10.98
CA HIS A 137 7.31 -4.87 -10.13
C HIS A 137 7.60 -5.36 -8.70
N PRO A 138 8.62 -4.77 -8.01
CA PRO A 138 9.01 -5.22 -6.69
C PRO A 138 8.25 -4.48 -5.58
N HIS A 139 8.27 -5.04 -4.36
CA HIS A 139 7.94 -4.35 -3.10
C HIS A 139 8.85 -4.81 -1.95
N ARG A 140 9.07 -3.95 -0.94
CA ARG A 140 9.76 -4.30 0.32
C ARG A 140 9.35 -3.38 1.47
N GLY A 141 8.98 -4.00 2.60
CA GLY A 141 8.75 -3.31 3.86
C GLY A 141 7.30 -2.83 4.10
N GLN A 142 6.35 -3.24 3.27
CA GLN A 142 4.92 -2.93 3.39
C GLN A 142 4.04 -4.16 3.17
N GLU A 143 2.74 -3.99 3.45
CA GLU A 143 1.66 -4.86 2.97
C GLU A 143 0.86 -4.13 1.89
N THR A 144 0.38 -4.87 0.88
CA THR A 144 -0.60 -4.37 -0.08
C THR A 144 -1.92 -5.11 0.15
N ILE A 145 -3.02 -4.36 0.16
CA ILE A 145 -4.37 -4.88 0.31
C ILE A 145 -5.13 -4.50 -0.96
N THR A 146 -5.38 -5.49 -1.80
CA THR A 146 -6.16 -5.32 -3.04
C THR A 146 -7.59 -5.75 -2.77
N TYR A 147 -8.56 -4.84 -2.96
CA TYR A 147 -10.00 -5.10 -2.85
C TYR A 147 -10.68 -4.88 -4.18
N LEU A 148 -11.26 -5.92 -4.79
CA LEU A 148 -11.85 -5.80 -6.11
C LEU A 148 -13.35 -5.51 -6.03
N LEU A 149 -13.80 -4.44 -6.69
CA LEU A 149 -15.20 -4.01 -6.69
C LEU A 149 -15.97 -4.64 -7.87
N SER A 150 -15.35 -4.74 -9.04
CA SER A 150 -15.91 -5.38 -10.23
C SER A 150 -14.83 -5.94 -11.16
N GLY A 151 -15.19 -6.98 -11.92
CA GLY A 151 -14.29 -7.64 -12.86
C GLY A 151 -13.39 -8.71 -12.20
N GLY A 152 -12.15 -8.86 -12.67
CA GLY A 152 -11.14 -9.77 -12.14
C GLY A 152 -9.72 -9.24 -12.29
N VAL A 153 -8.85 -9.53 -11.34
CA VAL A 153 -7.40 -9.28 -11.44
C VAL A 153 -6.65 -10.59 -11.19
N ASP A 154 -5.82 -11.00 -12.14
CA ASP A 154 -4.87 -12.09 -11.96
C ASP A 154 -3.60 -11.55 -11.28
N HIS A 155 -3.06 -12.33 -10.34
CA HIS A 155 -1.77 -12.04 -9.73
C HIS A 155 -0.82 -13.24 -9.87
N GLU A 156 0.47 -12.94 -9.96
CA GLU A 156 1.55 -13.93 -10.08
C GLU A 156 2.83 -13.38 -9.45
N ASP A 157 3.55 -14.19 -8.67
CA ASP A 157 4.81 -13.79 -8.05
C ASP A 157 5.98 -14.74 -8.35
N PHE A 158 7.19 -14.27 -8.01
CA PHE A 158 8.43 -15.05 -8.14
C PHE A 158 8.59 -16.19 -7.12
N ALA A 159 7.65 -16.34 -6.18
CA ALA A 159 7.62 -17.41 -5.20
C ALA A 159 6.77 -18.60 -5.69
N GLY A 160 6.06 -18.42 -6.82
CA GLY A 160 5.18 -19.39 -7.44
C GLY A 160 3.71 -19.24 -7.03
N ASN A 161 3.37 -18.23 -6.22
CA ASN A 161 1.98 -17.93 -5.89
C ASN A 161 1.31 -17.27 -7.09
N LYS A 162 0.10 -17.71 -7.38
CA LYS A 162 -0.74 -17.13 -8.42
C LYS A 162 -2.20 -17.39 -8.15
N GLY A 163 -3.06 -16.54 -8.67
CA GLY A 163 -4.48 -16.64 -8.46
C GLY A 163 -5.24 -15.51 -9.12
N THR A 164 -6.53 -15.45 -8.82
CA THR A 164 -7.44 -14.42 -9.31
C THR A 164 -8.23 -13.86 -8.14
N ILE A 165 -8.25 -12.54 -8.06
CA ILE A 165 -9.09 -11.77 -7.16
C ILE A 165 -10.38 -11.48 -7.94
N GLY A 166 -11.52 -11.97 -7.47
CA GLY A 166 -12.84 -11.73 -8.07
C GLY A 166 -13.61 -10.61 -7.38
N PRO A 167 -14.81 -10.24 -7.87
CA PRO A 167 -15.60 -9.17 -7.28
C PRO A 167 -15.94 -9.46 -5.81
N GLY A 168 -15.62 -8.52 -4.93
CA GLY A 168 -15.79 -8.65 -3.49
C GLY A 168 -14.66 -9.38 -2.78
N ASP A 169 -13.72 -10.01 -3.50
CA ASP A 169 -12.57 -10.67 -2.91
C ASP A 169 -11.51 -9.65 -2.50
N LEU A 170 -10.69 -10.04 -1.53
CA LEU A 170 -9.49 -9.33 -1.13
C LEU A 170 -8.25 -10.22 -1.19
N GLN A 171 -7.12 -9.57 -1.44
CA GLN A 171 -5.80 -10.13 -1.23
C GLN A 171 -5.01 -9.24 -0.29
N PHE A 172 -4.49 -9.84 0.78
CA PHE A 172 -3.52 -9.24 1.68
C PHE A 172 -2.15 -9.84 1.38
N MET A 173 -1.27 -9.04 0.78
CA MET A 173 0.10 -9.45 0.48
C MET A 173 1.06 -8.73 1.41
N THR A 174 1.77 -9.47 2.26
CA THR A 174 2.92 -8.97 3.01
C THR A 174 4.16 -9.07 2.11
N ALA A 175 4.78 -7.94 1.75
CA ALA A 175 6.00 -7.93 0.94
C ALA A 175 7.25 -8.30 1.76
N GLY A 176 7.29 -7.91 3.04
CA GLY A 176 8.40 -8.22 3.95
C GLY A 176 9.77 -7.89 3.35
N ARG A 177 10.71 -8.83 3.40
CA ARG A 177 12.08 -8.74 2.86
C ARG A 177 12.15 -8.56 1.34
N GLY A 178 11.07 -8.72 0.60
CA GLY A 178 11.07 -8.52 -0.84
C GLY A 178 10.14 -9.47 -1.57
N ILE A 179 9.33 -8.91 -2.46
CA ILE A 179 8.55 -9.68 -3.43
C ILE A 179 8.64 -9.02 -4.80
N MET A 180 8.62 -9.83 -5.86
CA MET A 180 8.39 -9.38 -7.23
C MET A 180 7.12 -10.07 -7.71
N HIS A 181 6.17 -9.28 -8.23
CA HIS A 181 4.89 -9.80 -8.70
C HIS A 181 4.32 -8.95 -9.85
N ALA A 182 3.30 -9.49 -10.49
CA ALA A 182 2.45 -8.79 -11.45
C ALA A 182 0.98 -8.86 -11.00
N GLU A 183 0.22 -7.82 -11.33
CA GLU A 183 -1.23 -7.71 -11.12
C GLU A 183 -1.87 -7.23 -12.43
N MET A 184 -2.51 -8.17 -13.15
CA MET A 184 -3.01 -7.94 -14.51
C MET A 184 -4.52 -8.12 -14.57
N PRO A 185 -5.27 -7.22 -15.22
CA PRO A 185 -6.72 -7.34 -15.36
C PRO A 185 -7.08 -8.59 -16.16
N ARG A 186 -8.16 -9.27 -15.77
CA ARG A 186 -8.85 -10.22 -16.65
C ARG A 186 -9.72 -9.48 -17.65
N GLU A 187 -9.84 -10.06 -18.83
CA GLU A 187 -10.83 -9.62 -19.80
C GLU A 187 -12.24 -9.98 -19.31
N ASN A 188 -13.09 -8.97 -19.18
CA ASN A 188 -14.51 -9.18 -18.93
C ASN A 188 -15.21 -9.49 -20.26
N PRO A 189 -16.14 -10.47 -20.31
CA PRO A 189 -16.82 -10.86 -21.56
C PRO A 189 -17.58 -9.72 -22.26
N ASP A 190 -18.02 -8.72 -21.50
CA ASP A 190 -18.73 -7.53 -21.98
C ASP A 190 -17.79 -6.35 -22.30
N GLY A 191 -16.47 -6.53 -22.15
CA GLY A 191 -15.47 -5.50 -22.34
C GLY A 191 -15.43 -4.43 -21.24
N SER A 192 -16.17 -4.63 -20.13
CA SER A 192 -16.15 -3.70 -19.00
C SER A 192 -14.77 -3.64 -18.33
N LEU A 193 -14.48 -2.51 -17.70
CA LEU A 193 -13.22 -2.28 -17.01
C LEU A 193 -13.22 -2.95 -15.62
N ASN A 194 -12.05 -3.37 -15.16
CA ASN A 194 -11.86 -3.90 -13.82
C ASN A 194 -11.68 -2.73 -12.85
N VAL A 195 -12.43 -2.75 -11.76
CA VAL A 195 -12.45 -1.64 -10.78
C VAL A 195 -12.16 -2.20 -9.40
N GLY A 196 -11.24 -1.57 -8.69
CA GLY A 196 -10.87 -1.99 -7.35
C GLY A 196 -10.08 -0.93 -6.61
N MET A 197 -9.62 -1.27 -5.43
CA MET A 197 -8.80 -0.42 -4.59
C MET A 197 -7.54 -1.15 -4.17
N GLN A 198 -6.45 -0.40 -4.05
CA GLN A 198 -5.21 -0.90 -3.49
C GLN A 198 -4.74 0.02 -2.37
N LEU A 199 -4.66 -0.53 -1.17
CA LEU A 199 -4.21 0.13 0.04
C LEU A 199 -2.83 -0.41 0.41
N TRP A 200 -1.86 0.48 0.56
CA TRP A 200 -0.55 0.12 1.12
C TRP A 200 -0.52 0.44 2.61
N VAL A 201 -0.12 -0.55 3.40
CA VAL A 201 -0.01 -0.47 4.85
C VAL A 201 1.44 -0.71 5.24
N ASP A 202 2.02 0.21 6.01
CA ASP A 202 3.39 0.11 6.48
C ASP A 202 3.54 -1.07 7.46
N LEU A 203 4.63 -1.82 7.35
CA LEU A 203 4.97 -2.85 8.34
C LEU A 203 5.72 -2.23 9.53
N PRO A 204 5.50 -2.71 10.77
CA PRO A 204 6.36 -2.42 11.90
C PRO A 204 7.81 -2.71 11.53
N LYS A 205 8.73 -1.87 12.03
CA LYS A 205 10.16 -1.95 11.72
C LYS A 205 10.71 -3.37 11.83
N GLU A 206 10.34 -4.09 12.88
CA GLU A 206 10.75 -5.45 13.18
C GLU A 206 10.21 -6.51 12.19
N LEU A 207 9.14 -6.20 11.45
CA LEU A 207 8.53 -7.08 10.45
C LEU A 207 8.89 -6.72 9.01
N LYS A 208 9.60 -5.61 8.77
CA LYS A 208 10.00 -5.20 7.41
C LYS A 208 10.90 -6.20 6.69
N MET A 209 11.50 -7.15 7.41
CA MET A 209 12.36 -8.22 6.85
C MET A 209 11.78 -9.62 7.05
N CYS A 210 10.48 -9.75 7.40
CA CYS A 210 9.83 -11.06 7.45
C CYS A 210 9.72 -11.69 6.05
N GLU A 211 9.46 -13.00 5.99
CA GLU A 211 9.19 -13.68 4.71
C GLU A 211 7.89 -13.15 4.09
N PRO A 212 7.82 -12.99 2.76
CA PRO A 212 6.59 -12.61 2.09
C PRO A 212 5.46 -13.63 2.33
N ARG A 213 4.22 -13.15 2.41
CA ARG A 213 3.05 -13.98 2.67
C ARG A 213 1.82 -13.45 1.93
N TYR A 214 0.93 -14.35 1.52
CA TYR A 214 -0.41 -14.02 1.04
C TYR A 214 -1.48 -14.50 2.00
N ARG A 215 -2.54 -13.71 2.11
CA ARG A 215 -3.82 -14.14 2.67
C ARG A 215 -4.94 -13.62 1.80
N ASP A 216 -5.53 -14.53 1.03
CA ASP A 216 -6.75 -14.23 0.28
C ASP A 216 -7.96 -14.32 1.21
N LEU A 217 -8.96 -13.47 0.97
CA LEU A 217 -10.26 -13.48 1.61
C LEU A 217 -11.34 -13.40 0.55
N ARG A 218 -12.15 -14.46 0.42
CA ARG A 218 -13.22 -14.52 -0.58
C ARG A 218 -14.44 -13.74 -0.11
N ALA A 219 -15.17 -13.18 -1.07
CA ALA A 219 -16.36 -12.35 -0.81
C ALA A 219 -17.39 -13.07 0.07
N ASN A 220 -17.55 -14.39 -0.10
CA ASN A 220 -18.50 -15.21 0.65
C ASN A 220 -18.02 -15.57 2.08
N GLU A 221 -16.77 -15.30 2.43
CA GLU A 221 -16.22 -15.46 3.77
C GLU A 221 -16.41 -14.18 4.62
N ILE A 222 -16.78 -13.05 3.99
CA ILE A 222 -16.90 -11.76 4.66
C ILE A 222 -18.25 -11.66 5.38
N PRO A 223 -18.26 -11.55 6.71
CA PRO A 223 -19.50 -11.39 7.45
C PRO A 223 -20.09 -10.00 7.26
N VAL A 224 -21.42 -9.91 7.38
CA VAL A 224 -22.19 -8.70 7.13
C VAL A 224 -22.96 -8.30 8.39
N ALA A 225 -22.87 -7.03 8.77
CA ALA A 225 -23.71 -6.42 9.79
C ALA A 225 -24.81 -5.58 9.12
N GLU A 226 -26.04 -5.72 9.62
CA GLU A 226 -27.19 -4.89 9.24
C GLU A 226 -27.48 -3.91 10.37
N VAL A 227 -27.62 -2.63 10.02
CA VAL A 227 -27.78 -1.51 10.96
C VAL A 227 -28.94 -0.63 10.51
N ASP A 228 -29.56 0.07 11.46
CA ASP A 228 -30.64 1.02 11.19
C ASP A 228 -31.82 0.40 10.40
N ASP A 229 -32.37 -0.69 10.95
CA ASP A 229 -33.44 -1.48 10.34
C ASP A 229 -33.10 -1.99 8.92
N GLY A 230 -31.81 -2.28 8.70
CA GLY A 230 -31.25 -2.74 7.42
C GLY A 230 -30.99 -1.63 6.41
N ARG A 231 -31.21 -0.35 6.74
CA ARG A 231 -30.86 0.76 5.84
C ARG A 231 -29.35 0.88 5.62
N VAL A 232 -28.55 0.33 6.52
CA VAL A 232 -27.10 0.28 6.40
C VAL A 232 -26.60 -1.16 6.44
N THR A 233 -25.82 -1.52 5.43
CA THR A 233 -25.13 -2.81 5.33
C THR A 233 -23.63 -2.58 5.46
N VAL A 234 -22.96 -3.32 6.34
CA VAL A 234 -21.50 -3.25 6.55
C VAL A 234 -20.88 -4.62 6.30
N LYS A 235 -20.06 -4.72 5.26
CA LYS A 235 -19.15 -5.86 5.07
C LYS A 235 -17.95 -5.68 6.00
N VAL A 236 -17.82 -6.56 6.99
CA VAL A 236 -16.77 -6.49 8.00
C VAL A 236 -15.54 -7.25 7.51
N ILE A 237 -14.80 -6.63 6.58
CA ILE A 237 -13.61 -7.23 5.95
C ILE A 237 -12.52 -7.50 7.00
N SER A 238 -12.23 -6.50 7.84
CA SER A 238 -11.31 -6.62 8.96
C SER A 238 -11.77 -5.75 10.12
N GLY A 239 -11.75 -6.30 11.34
CA GLY A 239 -12.19 -5.62 12.56
C GLY A 239 -13.57 -6.05 13.01
N GLN A 240 -14.37 -5.08 13.49
CA GLN A 240 -15.70 -5.35 14.02
C GLN A 240 -16.68 -4.22 13.68
N SER A 241 -17.94 -4.58 13.44
CA SER A 241 -19.04 -3.62 13.31
C SER A 241 -20.31 -4.17 13.96
N HIS A 242 -20.90 -3.41 14.88
CA HIS A 242 -22.23 -3.70 15.45
C HIS A 242 -22.42 -5.16 15.94
N GLY A 243 -21.42 -5.69 16.65
CA GLY A 243 -21.44 -7.05 17.21
C GLY A 243 -21.05 -8.15 16.23
N VAL A 244 -20.69 -7.81 14.99
CA VAL A 244 -20.18 -8.75 13.97
C VAL A 244 -18.67 -8.57 13.83
N ASP A 245 -17.92 -9.63 14.08
CA ASP A 245 -16.47 -9.69 13.94
C ASP A 245 -16.06 -10.25 12.58
N SER A 246 -14.96 -9.75 12.02
CA SER A 246 -14.34 -10.30 10.82
C SER A 246 -13.63 -11.63 11.08
N VAL A 247 -13.22 -12.29 10.00
CA VAL A 247 -12.13 -13.28 10.10
C VAL A 247 -10.86 -12.61 10.64
N ARG A 248 -10.06 -13.36 11.39
CA ARG A 248 -8.81 -12.88 12.01
C ARG A 248 -7.60 -13.17 11.12
N ASP A 249 -6.44 -12.66 11.54
CA ASP A 249 -5.13 -13.08 11.03
C ASP A 249 -4.85 -12.71 9.57
N LEU A 250 -5.43 -11.59 9.10
CA LEU A 250 -5.32 -11.12 7.72
C LEU A 250 -3.99 -10.41 7.42
N ALA A 251 -3.57 -9.48 8.29
CA ALA A 251 -2.43 -8.59 8.09
C ALA A 251 -1.55 -8.53 9.36
N TYR A 252 -0.26 -8.22 9.21
CA TYR A 252 0.63 -8.03 10.35
C TYR A 252 0.44 -6.67 11.00
N THR A 253 0.12 -5.63 10.24
CA THR A 253 -0.22 -4.33 10.81
C THR A 253 -1.70 -4.30 11.14
N PRO A 254 -2.11 -4.00 12.39
CA PRO A 254 -3.52 -3.92 12.74
C PRO A 254 -4.26 -2.87 11.89
N VAL A 255 -5.12 -3.37 11.02
CA VAL A 255 -6.00 -2.58 10.15
C VAL A 255 -7.43 -3.08 10.23
N TRP A 256 -8.37 -2.16 10.38
CA TRP A 256 -9.79 -2.35 10.17
C TRP A 256 -10.14 -1.80 8.80
N LEU A 257 -10.93 -2.56 8.05
CA LEU A 257 -11.43 -2.21 6.74
C LEU A 257 -12.88 -2.65 6.69
N LEU A 258 -13.77 -1.69 6.42
CA LEU A 258 -15.22 -1.90 6.34
C LEU A 258 -15.70 -1.36 5.00
N ASP A 259 -16.48 -2.13 4.25
CA ASP A 259 -17.22 -1.63 3.07
C ASP A 259 -18.67 -1.40 3.50
N VAL A 260 -19.08 -0.13 3.47
CA VAL A 260 -20.35 0.35 4.01
C VAL A 260 -21.23 0.83 2.86
N THR A 261 -22.46 0.33 2.82
CA THR A 261 -23.53 0.83 1.96
C THR A 261 -24.62 1.44 2.82
N ILE A 262 -24.99 2.70 2.56
CA ILE A 262 -26.07 3.42 3.23
C ILE A 262 -27.15 3.76 2.20
N ARG A 263 -28.35 3.22 2.39
CA ARG A 263 -29.55 3.59 1.60
C ARG A 263 -30.11 4.94 2.05
N PRO A 264 -30.90 5.65 1.21
CA PRO A 264 -31.54 6.91 1.61
C PRO A 264 -32.24 6.81 2.97
N GLY A 265 -31.99 7.82 3.83
CA GLY A 265 -32.47 7.87 5.21
C GLY A 265 -31.60 7.12 6.23
N GLY A 266 -30.66 6.29 5.76
CA GLY A 266 -29.81 5.45 6.59
C GLY A 266 -28.76 6.24 7.37
N ARG A 267 -28.45 5.76 8.57
CA ARG A 267 -27.45 6.36 9.47
C ARG A 267 -26.62 5.28 10.18
N ILE A 268 -25.35 5.56 10.42
CA ILE A 268 -24.45 4.67 11.16
C ILE A 268 -23.51 5.45 12.06
N SER A 269 -23.28 4.90 13.25
CA SER A 269 -22.25 5.33 14.21
C SER A 269 -21.25 4.19 14.40
N GLN A 270 -20.13 4.23 13.68
CA GLN A 270 -19.12 3.18 13.73
C GLN A 270 -18.09 3.47 14.81
N ALA A 271 -18.08 2.66 15.87
CA ALA A 271 -17.03 2.67 16.88
C ALA A 271 -15.67 2.30 16.28
N LEU A 272 -14.60 2.96 16.73
CA LEU A 272 -13.23 2.72 16.27
C LEU A 272 -12.29 2.52 17.46
N PRO A 273 -11.20 1.74 17.30
CA PRO A 273 -10.21 1.62 18.35
C PRO A 273 -9.59 2.97 18.73
N LYS A 274 -9.42 3.18 20.04
CA LYS A 274 -8.85 4.44 20.58
C LYS A 274 -7.42 4.65 20.08
N GLY A 275 -7.11 5.88 19.71
CA GLY A 275 -5.78 6.28 19.22
C GLY A 275 -5.47 5.82 17.79
N TRP A 276 -6.34 5.05 17.14
CA TRP A 276 -6.12 4.66 15.75
C TRP A 276 -6.34 5.81 14.78
N ASN A 277 -5.54 5.88 13.72
CA ASN A 277 -5.80 6.77 12.60
C ASN A 277 -6.93 6.21 11.75
N ALA A 278 -7.83 7.06 11.26
CA ALA A 278 -8.97 6.62 10.47
C ALA A 278 -9.30 7.58 9.32
N PHE A 279 -9.76 7.01 8.21
CA PHE A 279 -10.29 7.75 7.07
C PHE A 279 -11.43 6.98 6.41
N ALA A 280 -12.31 7.70 5.72
CA ALA A 280 -13.30 7.11 4.81
C ALA A 280 -13.00 7.53 3.37
N TYR A 281 -13.37 6.67 2.42
CA TYR A 281 -13.26 6.98 1.00
C TYR A 281 -14.55 6.61 0.28
N THR A 282 -15.30 7.62 -0.16
CA THR A 282 -16.58 7.46 -0.86
C THR A 282 -16.31 7.12 -2.32
N PHE A 283 -16.82 5.99 -2.79
CA PHE A 283 -16.61 5.49 -4.15
C PHE A 283 -17.90 5.29 -4.94
N ALA A 284 -19.07 5.50 -4.31
CA ALA A 284 -20.33 5.67 -5.00
C ALA A 284 -21.28 6.58 -4.21
N GLY A 285 -22.09 7.38 -4.91
CA GLY A 285 -23.08 8.26 -4.30
C GLY A 285 -22.47 9.42 -3.51
N THR A 286 -23.20 9.92 -2.50
CA THR A 286 -22.78 11.03 -1.65
C THR A 286 -23.08 10.69 -0.19
N THR A 287 -22.07 10.80 0.68
CA THR A 287 -22.18 10.53 2.11
C THR A 287 -22.04 11.83 2.89
N ILE A 288 -22.83 12.00 3.96
CA ILE A 288 -22.63 13.07 4.94
C ILE A 288 -21.92 12.46 6.15
N PHE A 289 -20.71 12.94 6.45
CA PHE A 289 -19.93 12.53 7.61
C PHE A 289 -19.98 13.56 8.73
N GLY A 290 -19.79 13.10 9.96
CA GLY A 290 -19.71 13.95 11.15
C GLY A 290 -21.05 14.09 11.87
N SER A 291 -21.03 14.82 12.98
CA SER A 291 -22.13 14.91 13.93
C SER A 291 -22.60 16.35 14.11
N ASN A 292 -23.89 16.52 14.42
CA ASN A 292 -24.52 17.81 14.73
C ASN A 292 -24.22 18.87 13.64
N ASP A 293 -23.75 20.05 14.03
CA ASP A 293 -23.44 21.16 13.12
C ASP A 293 -22.08 21.04 12.42
N ALA A 294 -21.29 20.01 12.74
CA ALA A 294 -19.93 19.80 12.22
C ALA A 294 -19.87 18.78 11.07
N THR A 295 -20.93 18.70 10.26
CA THR A 295 -21.02 17.74 9.16
C THR A 295 -20.26 18.20 7.91
N ARG A 296 -19.78 17.24 7.11
CA ARG A 296 -19.18 17.48 5.79
C ARG A 296 -19.75 16.51 4.77
N VAL A 297 -20.03 17.03 3.58
CA VAL A 297 -20.47 16.23 2.44
C VAL A 297 -19.24 15.68 1.71
N ALA A 298 -19.20 14.35 1.53
CA ALA A 298 -18.21 13.65 0.71
C ALA A 298 -18.91 13.04 -0.51
N LYS A 299 -18.56 13.54 -1.69
CA LYS A 299 -19.04 12.98 -2.96
C LYS A 299 -18.14 11.80 -3.37
N GLU A 300 -18.53 11.10 -4.41
CA GLU A 300 -17.69 10.12 -5.08
C GLU A 300 -16.24 10.63 -5.26
N PHE A 301 -15.30 9.72 -5.02
CA PHE A 301 -13.85 9.91 -5.02
C PHE A 301 -13.28 10.86 -3.96
N HIS A 302 -14.06 11.26 -2.95
CA HIS A 302 -13.54 12.03 -1.83
C HIS A 302 -13.02 11.14 -0.71
N ASN A 303 -11.87 11.53 -0.16
CA ASN A 303 -11.33 11.01 1.08
C ASN A 303 -11.70 11.95 2.23
N VAL A 304 -12.13 11.38 3.35
CA VAL A 304 -12.46 12.07 4.60
C VAL A 304 -11.52 11.55 5.66
N VAL A 305 -10.66 12.41 6.19
CA VAL A 305 -9.73 12.05 7.27
C VAL A 305 -10.29 12.54 8.59
N PHE A 306 -10.29 11.67 9.58
CA PHE A 306 -10.76 11.98 10.93
C PHE A 306 -9.59 12.28 11.85
N ASP A 307 -9.86 13.06 12.89
CA ASP A 307 -8.94 13.15 14.02
C ASP A 307 -8.89 11.85 14.81
N GLN A 308 -7.77 11.62 15.50
CA GLN A 308 -7.60 10.45 16.37
C GLN A 308 -8.45 10.56 17.64
N ALA A 309 -8.74 11.78 18.09
CA ALA A 309 -9.58 12.03 19.26
C ALA A 309 -11.05 11.76 18.93
N GLY A 310 -11.72 11.07 19.84
CA GLY A 310 -13.09 10.58 19.69
C GLY A 310 -13.17 9.07 19.54
N ASP A 311 -14.33 8.51 19.85
CA ASP A 311 -14.58 7.08 19.96
C ASP A 311 -15.18 6.48 18.69
N TYR A 312 -15.84 7.28 17.85
CA TYR A 312 -16.61 6.78 16.71
C TYR A 312 -16.74 7.77 15.56
N VAL A 313 -17.13 7.29 14.39
CA VAL A 313 -17.44 8.09 13.19
C VAL A 313 -18.91 7.97 12.85
N GLU A 314 -19.56 9.09 12.56
CA GLU A 314 -20.93 9.12 12.03
C GLU A 314 -20.94 9.32 10.52
N ALA A 315 -21.82 8.56 9.85
CA ALA A 315 -22.11 8.71 8.44
C ALA A 315 -23.63 8.57 8.20
N SER A 316 -24.16 9.32 7.25
CA SER A 316 -25.58 9.27 6.88
C SER A 316 -25.83 9.64 5.42
N VAL A 317 -26.99 9.22 4.93
CA VAL A 317 -27.54 9.64 3.64
C VAL A 317 -28.94 10.23 3.88
N PRO A 318 -29.26 11.43 3.36
CA PRO A 318 -30.58 12.04 3.52
C PRO A 318 -31.72 11.16 2.99
N ASP A 319 -32.92 11.27 3.57
CA ASP A 319 -34.12 10.55 3.11
C ASP A 319 -34.50 10.87 1.65
N ASN A 320 -34.20 12.09 1.21
CA ASN A 320 -34.50 12.56 -0.14
C ASN A 320 -33.36 12.32 -1.15
N ALA A 321 -32.33 11.55 -0.78
CA ALA A 321 -31.26 11.20 -1.71
C ALA A 321 -31.77 10.27 -2.83
N GLU A 322 -31.27 10.48 -4.05
CA GLU A 322 -31.70 9.73 -5.23
C GLU A 322 -31.12 8.30 -5.30
N SER A 323 -30.00 8.06 -4.62
CA SER A 323 -29.28 6.79 -4.64
C SER A 323 -28.63 6.50 -3.29
N GLU A 324 -28.26 5.23 -3.09
CA GLU A 324 -27.42 4.82 -1.97
C GLU A 324 -26.00 5.39 -2.09
N SER A 325 -25.30 5.46 -0.97
CA SER A 325 -23.89 5.80 -0.93
C SER A 325 -23.05 4.62 -0.47
N ARG A 326 -21.89 4.43 -1.10
CA ARG A 326 -20.92 3.41 -0.73
C ARG A 326 -19.55 4.02 -0.46
N PHE A 327 -18.95 3.60 0.64
CA PHE A 327 -17.62 4.03 1.05
C PHE A 327 -16.89 2.91 1.78
N ILE A 328 -15.56 2.92 1.71
CA ILE A 328 -14.75 2.17 2.67
C ILE A 328 -14.46 3.06 3.88
N LEU A 329 -14.51 2.48 5.08
CA LEU A 329 -14.00 3.08 6.31
C LEU A 329 -12.82 2.25 6.79
N VAL A 330 -11.67 2.90 6.92
CA VAL A 330 -10.40 2.27 7.25
C VAL A 330 -9.86 2.88 8.52
N ALA A 331 -9.42 2.05 9.47
CA ALA A 331 -8.72 2.49 10.66
C ALA A 331 -7.51 1.62 10.92
N GLY A 332 -6.40 2.18 11.40
CA GLY A 332 -5.17 1.44 11.61
C GLY A 332 -4.37 1.98 12.78
N GLN A 333 -3.65 1.09 13.45
CA GLN A 333 -2.75 1.48 14.54
C GLN A 333 -1.59 2.31 13.96
N PRO A 334 -1.42 3.59 14.36
CA PRO A 334 -0.29 4.38 13.95
C PRO A 334 1.00 3.72 14.46
N LEU A 335 2.00 3.64 13.60
CA LEU A 335 3.33 3.16 13.95
C LEU A 335 4.19 4.33 14.40
N ASP A 336 4.83 4.18 15.56
CA ASP A 336 5.84 5.12 16.06
C ASP A 336 7.20 4.83 15.40
N GLN A 337 7.27 5.11 14.10
CA GLN A 337 8.47 4.91 13.30
C GLN A 337 8.57 5.94 12.18
N LYS A 338 9.80 6.14 11.69
CA LYS A 338 10.04 6.95 10.50
C LYS A 338 9.62 6.17 9.26
N VAL A 339 8.94 6.84 8.34
CA VAL A 339 8.64 6.31 7.00
C VAL A 339 9.60 6.95 6.00
N VAL A 340 10.41 6.12 5.35
CA VAL A 340 11.26 6.50 4.21
C VAL A 340 10.84 5.68 3.01
N GLN A 341 10.22 6.34 2.04
CA GLN A 341 9.69 5.71 0.83
C GLN A 341 10.44 6.20 -0.40
N TYR A 342 10.88 5.25 -1.23
CA TYR A 342 11.37 5.51 -2.57
C TYR A 342 10.76 4.50 -3.55
N GLY A 343 9.73 4.96 -4.28
CA GLY A 343 8.93 4.11 -5.16
C GLY A 343 8.37 2.89 -4.40
N PRO A 344 8.75 1.66 -4.80
CA PRO A 344 8.23 0.42 -4.20
C PRO A 344 8.83 0.03 -2.84
N PHE A 345 9.87 0.74 -2.38
CA PHE A 345 10.59 0.38 -1.16
C PHE A 345 10.23 1.34 -0.02
N VAL A 346 9.72 0.79 1.08
CA VAL A 346 9.26 1.56 2.24
C VAL A 346 9.93 1.04 3.51
N LEU A 347 10.96 1.75 3.97
CA LEU A 347 11.80 1.36 5.11
C LEU A 347 11.85 2.50 6.15
N THR A 348 12.69 2.36 7.18
CA THR A 348 12.78 3.34 8.28
C THR A 348 13.96 4.31 8.19
N SER A 349 14.91 4.06 7.27
CA SER A 349 16.04 4.95 7.00
C SER A 349 16.36 5.06 5.50
N GLN A 350 17.14 6.08 5.12
CA GLN A 350 17.60 6.24 3.73
C GLN A 350 18.56 5.11 3.35
N GLU A 351 19.43 4.71 4.27
CA GLU A 351 20.38 3.62 4.12
C GLU A 351 19.66 2.29 3.86
N GLU A 352 18.58 2.00 4.59
CA GLU A 352 17.77 0.80 4.37
C GLU A 352 17.08 0.80 3.00
N VAL A 353 16.59 1.96 2.54
CA VAL A 353 16.04 2.11 1.19
C VAL A 353 17.12 1.89 0.12
N TYR A 354 18.31 2.48 0.29
CA TYR A 354 19.42 2.26 -0.64
C TYR A 354 19.84 0.80 -0.67
N GLN A 355 19.89 0.13 0.48
CA GLN A 355 20.16 -1.30 0.55
C GLN A 355 19.08 -2.10 -0.18
N ALA A 356 17.80 -1.76 -0.05
CA ALA A 356 16.72 -2.41 -0.79
C ALA A 356 16.88 -2.29 -2.30
N MET A 357 17.29 -1.12 -2.80
CA MET A 357 17.59 -0.94 -4.22
C MET A 357 18.76 -1.80 -4.68
N LEU A 358 19.83 -1.90 -3.88
CA LEU A 358 20.99 -2.75 -4.18
C LEU A 358 20.65 -4.23 -4.14
N ASP A 359 19.88 -4.67 -3.15
CA ASP A 359 19.41 -6.04 -3.01
C ASP A 359 18.56 -6.45 -4.22
N TYR A 360 17.67 -5.57 -4.67
CA TYR A 360 16.90 -5.78 -5.89
C TYR A 360 17.80 -5.89 -7.13
N GLN A 361 18.71 -4.93 -7.34
CA GLN A 361 19.59 -4.89 -8.51
C GLN A 361 20.58 -6.07 -8.56
N THR A 362 21.01 -6.56 -7.41
CA THR A 362 21.95 -7.70 -7.30
C THR A 362 21.24 -9.04 -7.14
N ALA A 363 19.90 -9.03 -7.01
CA ALA A 363 19.06 -10.17 -6.67
C ALA A 363 19.58 -10.91 -5.45
N SER A 364 19.57 -10.24 -4.30
CA SER A 364 20.03 -10.77 -3.02
C SER A 364 19.07 -10.39 -1.88
N ASN A 365 19.25 -11.03 -0.72
CA ASN A 365 18.57 -10.71 0.55
C ASN A 365 17.04 -10.59 0.46
N GLY A 366 16.39 -11.45 -0.31
CA GLY A 366 14.93 -11.45 -0.54
C GLY A 366 14.56 -11.37 -2.01
N PHE A 367 15.46 -10.90 -2.86
CA PHE A 367 15.23 -10.78 -4.29
C PHE A 367 15.98 -11.84 -5.13
N GLU A 368 16.48 -12.91 -4.53
CA GLU A 368 17.27 -13.95 -5.20
C GLU A 368 16.55 -14.54 -6.42
N ARG A 369 15.22 -14.66 -6.33
CA ARG A 369 14.37 -15.25 -7.38
C ARG A 369 14.07 -14.31 -8.55
N VAL A 370 14.46 -13.03 -8.48
CA VAL A 370 14.28 -12.10 -9.60
C VAL A 370 15.13 -12.50 -10.82
N ARG A 371 16.28 -13.17 -10.62
CA ARG A 371 17.15 -13.59 -11.72
C ARG A 371 16.44 -14.59 -12.63
N GLY A 372 16.10 -14.15 -13.83
CA GLY A 372 15.47 -14.99 -14.85
C GLY A 372 14.01 -15.30 -14.58
N TRP A 373 13.37 -14.61 -13.63
CA TRP A 373 11.93 -14.68 -13.45
C TRP A 373 11.26 -13.59 -14.29
N GLU A 374 10.16 -13.98 -14.93
CA GLU A 374 9.25 -13.11 -15.67
C GLU A 374 7.86 -13.71 -15.48
N SER A 375 6.85 -12.91 -15.15
CA SER A 375 5.49 -13.44 -15.01
C SER A 375 4.90 -13.82 -16.37
N GLU A 376 4.09 -14.87 -16.41
CA GLU A 376 3.34 -15.21 -17.62
C GLU A 376 2.22 -14.21 -17.88
N ILE A 377 1.62 -13.64 -16.82
CA ILE A 377 0.54 -12.66 -16.96
C ILE A 377 1.05 -11.29 -17.41
N GLY A 378 2.25 -10.88 -17.03
CA GLY A 378 2.85 -9.60 -17.43
C GLY A 378 3.11 -9.50 -18.93
N LYS A 379 3.27 -10.64 -19.61
CA LYS A 379 3.41 -10.72 -21.08
C LYS A 379 2.12 -10.37 -21.83
N ARG A 380 0.97 -10.29 -21.14
CA ARG A 380 -0.34 -9.92 -21.74
C ARG A 380 -0.46 -8.43 -22.07
N MET A 381 0.54 -7.63 -21.74
CA MET A 381 0.61 -6.23 -22.17
C MET A 381 0.46 -6.13 -23.69
N ALA A 382 -0.56 -5.41 -24.15
CA ALA A 382 -0.71 -5.10 -25.57
C ALA A 382 0.24 -3.96 -25.92
N TYR A 383 1.21 -4.20 -26.80
CA TYR A 383 2.07 -3.16 -27.38
C TYR A 383 1.32 -2.36 -28.45
#